data_AF-A0A9D2MVU9-F1
#
_entry.id   AF-A0A9D2MVU9-F1
#
_cell.length_a   1.000
_cell.length_b   1.000
_cell.length_c   1.000
_cell.angle_alpha   90.00
_cell.angle_beta   90.00
_cell.angle_gamma   90.00
#
_symmetry.space_group_name_H-M   'P 1'
#
loop_
_entity.id
_entity.type
_entity.pdbx_description
1 polymer ?
#
loop_
_entity_poly.entity_id
_entity_poly.type
_entity_poly.pdbx_seq_one_letter_code
_entity_poly.pdbx_strand_id
1 'polypeptide(L)'
;MDDLLEQVLACFREEVPEVEFRRGSASGWGTRLLTVPVVSGEVLSQRQEGDSRETVLQFSLFSVEREQGEELLSTLWSLLAEHFPGCARLERAAGAVDSWTGLPLLAFRAVFGGPEDGQGVPLLLGGKACRAAAVKAQTVHTGEPLVAVGEETPFAWRNTGAAYQVELQGMSTQGLERLASFSAEIGDRVYTGCRWRQLEQPWGKAVFTAQNCEEQGE
;
A
#
# COMPACT_ATOMS: atom_id res chain seq x y z
N MET A 1 -9.05 -15.49 7.33
CA MET A 1 -8.55 -14.66 8.46
C MET A 1 -7.04 -14.80 8.68
N ASP A 2 -6.44 -15.97 8.41
CA ASP A 2 -4.97 -16.19 8.37
C ASP A 2 -4.37 -16.30 6.95
N ASP A 3 -5.22 -16.13 5.95
CA ASP A 3 -4.95 -16.50 4.56
C ASP A 3 -3.89 -15.61 3.91
N LEU A 4 -3.97 -14.28 4.08
CA LEU A 4 -3.01 -13.35 3.48
C LEU A 4 -1.57 -13.61 3.93
N LEU A 5 -1.33 -13.86 5.21
CA LEU A 5 0.01 -14.18 5.71
C LEU A 5 0.52 -15.49 5.10
N GLU A 6 -0.33 -16.51 5.01
CA GLU A 6 0.07 -17.78 4.38
C GLU A 6 0.31 -17.63 2.89
N GLN A 7 -0.47 -16.84 2.17
CA GLN A 7 -0.26 -16.53 0.75
C GLN A 7 1.07 -15.82 0.53
N VAL A 8 1.38 -14.80 1.35
CA VAL A 8 2.67 -14.09 1.28
C VAL A 8 3.83 -15.04 1.59
N LEU A 9 3.72 -15.84 2.66
CA LEU A 9 4.76 -16.81 2.99
C LEU A 9 4.90 -17.92 1.94
N ALA A 10 3.82 -18.35 1.30
CA ALA A 10 3.85 -19.32 0.21
C ALA A 10 4.59 -18.75 -1.02
N CYS A 11 4.26 -17.52 -1.43
CA CYS A 11 4.98 -16.82 -2.49
C CYS A 11 6.48 -16.69 -2.16
N PHE A 12 6.83 -16.27 -0.94
CA PHE A 12 8.23 -16.18 -0.55
C PHE A 12 8.97 -17.52 -0.59
N ARG A 13 8.32 -18.62 -0.16
CA ARG A 13 8.91 -19.97 -0.22
C ARG A 13 9.14 -20.44 -1.66
N GLU A 14 8.26 -20.06 -2.57
CA GLU A 14 8.36 -20.41 -3.99
C GLU A 14 9.51 -19.64 -4.66
N GLU A 15 9.62 -18.34 -4.39
CA GLU A 15 10.57 -17.45 -5.05
C GLU A 15 11.97 -17.45 -4.41
N VAL A 16 12.09 -17.79 -3.13
CA VAL A 16 13.37 -17.79 -2.38
C VAL A 16 13.58 -19.10 -1.61
N PRO A 17 13.74 -20.25 -2.30
CA PRO A 17 13.74 -21.58 -1.67
C PRO A 17 14.94 -21.84 -0.72
N GLU A 18 16.00 -21.04 -0.82
CA GLU A 18 17.18 -21.11 0.05
C GLU A 18 16.97 -20.49 1.44
N VAL A 19 15.81 -19.86 1.68
CA VAL A 19 15.44 -19.23 2.95
C VAL A 19 14.34 -20.02 3.62
N GLU A 20 14.46 -20.17 4.94
CA GLU A 20 13.43 -20.83 5.72
C GLU A 20 12.34 -19.84 6.17
N PHE A 21 11.11 -20.01 5.68
CA PHE A 21 9.97 -19.15 6.02
C PHE A 21 9.02 -19.79 7.02
N ARG A 22 8.81 -19.11 8.15
CA ARG A 22 7.98 -19.59 9.25
C ARG A 22 6.87 -18.60 9.60
N ARG A 23 5.79 -19.11 10.18
CA ARG A 23 4.75 -18.30 10.82
C ARG A 23 5.15 -18.02 12.28
N GLY A 24 4.95 -16.79 12.75
CA GLY A 24 5.30 -16.33 14.09
C GLY A 24 4.12 -16.29 15.07
N SER A 25 4.28 -16.99 16.19
CA SER A 25 3.78 -16.68 17.55
C SER A 25 4.29 -17.78 18.48
N ALA A 26 5.54 -17.69 18.94
CA ALA A 26 6.00 -18.61 19.98
C ALA A 26 7.18 -18.02 20.74
N SER A 27 6.92 -17.66 22.00
CA SER A 27 7.91 -17.67 23.06
C SER A 27 8.54 -19.07 23.10
N GLY A 28 9.77 -19.20 22.60
CA GLY A 28 10.46 -20.48 22.53
C GLY A 28 11.15 -20.70 21.20
N TRP A 29 12.09 -19.82 20.85
CA TRP A 29 12.98 -20.07 19.73
C TRP A 29 14.03 -21.09 20.17
N GLY A 30 13.71 -22.37 20.01
CA GLY A 30 14.65 -23.48 20.21
C GLY A 30 15.81 -23.36 19.22
N THR A 31 17.04 -23.28 19.76
CA THR A 31 18.35 -23.44 19.12
C THR A 31 18.41 -23.02 17.63
N ARG A 32 18.53 -21.71 17.37
CA ARG A 32 18.82 -21.17 16.03
C ARG A 32 20.28 -21.36 15.63
N LEU A 33 20.75 -22.60 15.48
CA LEU A 33 21.91 -22.84 14.63
C LEU A 33 21.44 -22.66 13.19
N LEU A 34 21.48 -21.42 12.70
CA LEU A 34 21.09 -21.08 11.35
C LEU A 34 22.05 -21.74 10.37
N THR A 35 21.59 -22.77 9.67
CA THR A 35 22.28 -23.28 8.46
C THR A 35 21.94 -22.45 7.24
N VAL A 36 20.81 -21.73 7.27
CA VAL A 36 20.29 -20.82 6.24
C VAL A 36 19.60 -19.62 6.91
N PRO A 37 19.38 -18.50 6.19
CA PRO A 37 18.58 -17.40 6.71
C PRO A 37 17.16 -17.86 7.05
N VAL A 38 16.59 -17.27 8.10
CA VAL A 38 15.22 -17.57 8.55
C VAL A 38 14.41 -16.28 8.55
N VAL A 39 13.20 -16.35 8.00
CA VAL A 39 12.23 -15.25 8.01
C VAL A 39 10.96 -15.72 8.67
N SER A 40 10.53 -15.01 9.70
CA SER A 40 9.24 -15.24 10.35
C SER A 40 8.26 -14.12 10.05
N GLY A 41 7.05 -14.46 9.63
CA GLY A 41 5.95 -13.52 9.45
C GLY A 41 4.85 -13.71 10.48
N GLU A 42 4.24 -12.62 10.95
CA GLU A 42 3.08 -12.63 11.86
C GLU A 42 2.09 -11.52 11.50
N VAL A 43 0.82 -11.69 11.86
CA VAL A 43 -0.20 -10.63 11.74
C VAL A 43 -0.08 -9.74 12.98
N LEU A 44 0.40 -8.51 12.80
CA LEU A 44 0.58 -7.56 13.90
C LEU A 44 -0.75 -6.89 14.29
N SER A 45 -1.53 -6.47 13.30
CA SER A 45 -2.85 -5.91 13.53
C SER A 45 -3.75 -6.06 12.31
N GLN A 46 -5.05 -6.10 12.55
CA GLN A 46 -6.07 -6.04 11.52
C GLN A 46 -7.16 -5.07 11.98
N ARG A 47 -7.52 -4.12 11.11
CA ARG A 47 -8.54 -3.12 11.38
C ARG A 47 -9.52 -3.10 10.21
N GLN A 48 -10.79 -3.00 10.55
CA GLN A 48 -11.86 -2.79 9.59
C GLN A 48 -12.68 -1.59 10.05
N GLU A 49 -12.83 -0.60 9.19
CA GLU A 49 -13.59 0.62 9.43
C GLU A 49 -14.47 0.90 8.20
N GLY A 50 -15.76 0.60 8.32
CA GLY A 50 -16.68 0.59 7.17
C GLY A 50 -16.22 -0.40 6.11
N ASP A 51 -16.08 0.09 4.88
CA ASP A 51 -15.59 -0.68 3.72
C ASP A 51 -14.05 -0.71 3.62
N SER A 52 -13.36 0.05 4.49
CA SER A 52 -11.90 0.08 4.53
C SER A 52 -11.38 -1.01 5.44
N ARG A 53 -10.41 -1.78 4.94
CA ARG A 53 -9.67 -2.78 5.71
C ARG A 53 -8.18 -2.51 5.62
N GLU A 54 -7.52 -2.63 6.76
CA GLU A 54 -6.07 -2.56 6.90
C GLU A 54 -5.57 -3.82 7.61
N THR A 55 -4.60 -4.52 7.02
CA THR A 55 -3.91 -5.64 7.65
C THR A 55 -2.41 -5.35 7.68
N VAL A 56 -1.81 -5.38 8.86
CA VAL A 56 -0.37 -5.15 9.05
C VAL A 56 0.30 -6.49 9.33
N LEU A 57 1.16 -6.92 8.42
CA LEU A 57 2.05 -8.05 8.60
C LEU A 57 3.40 -7.56 9.09
N GLN A 58 3.99 -8.25 10.06
CA GLN A 58 5.33 -8.00 10.55
C GLN A 58 6.23 -9.18 10.18
N PHE A 59 7.39 -8.88 9.61
CA PHE A 59 8.40 -9.87 9.25
C PHE A 59 9.69 -9.60 10.01
N SER A 60 10.26 -10.66 10.57
CA SER A 60 11.57 -10.67 11.24
C SER A 60 12.51 -11.60 10.49
N LEU A 61 13.68 -11.08 10.12
CA LEU A 61 14.71 -11.77 9.36
C LEU A 61 15.93 -11.98 10.23
N PHE A 62 16.44 -13.20 10.19
CA PHE A 62 17.64 -13.64 10.90
C PHE A 62 18.61 -14.20 9.87
N SER A 63 19.82 -13.65 9.84
CA SER A 63 20.91 -14.10 9.00
C SER A 63 22.21 -14.12 9.79
N VAL A 64 23.17 -14.92 9.33
CA VAL A 64 24.52 -14.96 9.94
C VAL A 64 25.27 -13.67 9.61
N GLU A 65 25.16 -13.21 8.37
CA GLU A 65 25.80 -11.99 7.88
C GLU A 65 24.76 -10.89 7.66
N ARG A 66 25.11 -9.66 8.02
CA ARG A 66 24.22 -8.51 7.89
C ARG A 66 23.92 -8.19 6.42
N GLU A 67 24.92 -8.26 5.55
CA GLU A 67 24.78 -7.94 4.12
C GLU A 67 23.79 -8.89 3.44
N GLN A 68 23.89 -10.20 3.70
CA GLN A 68 22.91 -11.19 3.26
C GLN A 68 21.49 -10.86 3.75
N GLY A 69 21.34 -10.40 4.99
CA GLY A 69 20.05 -9.98 5.52
C GLY A 69 19.47 -8.76 4.80
N GLU A 70 20.31 -7.79 4.42
CA GLU A 70 19.90 -6.60 3.68
C GLU A 70 19.47 -6.94 2.24
N GLU A 71 20.21 -7.82 1.56
CA GLU A 71 19.86 -8.32 0.22
C GLU A 71 18.54 -9.09 0.25
N LEU A 72 18.35 -9.96 1.24
CA LEU A 72 17.12 -10.70 1.43
C LEU A 72 15.94 -9.74 1.69
N LEU A 73 16.12 -8.73 2.56
CA LEU A 73 15.10 -7.72 2.82
C LEU A 73 14.66 -7.02 1.52
N SER A 74 15.62 -6.58 0.70
CA SER A 74 15.34 -5.94 -0.59
C SER A 74 14.61 -6.86 -1.56
N THR A 75 14.96 -8.15 -1.56
CA THR A 75 14.32 -9.18 -2.38
C THR A 75 12.86 -9.36 -1.98
N LEU A 76 12.59 -9.54 -0.68
CA LEU A 76 11.22 -9.71 -0.17
C LEU A 76 10.36 -8.45 -0.41
N TRP A 77 10.94 -7.26 -0.32
CA TRP A 77 10.24 -6.01 -0.65
C TRP A 77 9.83 -5.96 -2.12
N SER A 78 10.71 -6.42 -3.01
CA SER A 78 10.43 -6.47 -4.45
C SER A 78 9.32 -7.48 -4.76
N LEU A 79 9.36 -8.66 -4.15
CA LEU A 79 8.32 -9.68 -4.29
C LEU A 79 6.95 -9.19 -3.82
N LEU A 80 6.90 -8.46 -2.70
CA LEU A 80 5.65 -7.85 -2.22
C LEU A 80 5.09 -6.82 -3.21
N ALA A 81 5.96 -5.98 -3.78
CA ALA A 81 5.54 -4.99 -4.77
C ALA A 81 5.04 -5.63 -6.07
N GLU A 82 5.60 -6.76 -6.47
CA GLU A 82 5.26 -7.47 -7.71
C GLU A 82 4.00 -8.33 -7.58
N HIS A 83 3.93 -9.17 -6.55
CA HIS A 83 2.88 -10.18 -6.41
C HIS A 83 1.69 -9.71 -5.56
N PHE A 84 1.88 -8.69 -4.73
CA PHE A 84 0.86 -8.20 -3.82
C PHE A 84 0.62 -6.69 -3.97
N PRO A 85 -0.04 -6.27 -5.05
CA PRO A 85 -0.38 -4.86 -5.28
C PRO A 85 -1.30 -4.24 -4.22
N GLY A 86 -1.89 -5.06 -3.33
CA GLY A 86 -2.57 -4.61 -2.12
C GLY A 86 -1.63 -4.12 -1.00
N CYS A 87 -0.32 -4.30 -1.12
CA CYS A 87 0.67 -3.82 -0.17
C CYS A 87 0.87 -2.30 -0.31
N ALA A 88 0.18 -1.54 0.54
CA ALA A 88 0.16 -0.09 0.51
C ALA A 88 1.50 0.54 0.87
N ARG A 89 2.17 -0.04 1.86
CA ARG A 89 3.37 0.54 2.45
C ARG A 89 4.28 -0.54 3.02
N LEU A 90 5.57 -0.36 2.78
CA LEU A 90 6.64 -1.14 3.40
C LEU A 90 7.39 -0.23 4.37
N GLU A 91 7.42 -0.62 5.63
CA GLU A 91 8.09 0.14 6.68
C GLU A 91 9.23 -0.69 7.24
N ARG A 92 10.44 -0.15 7.18
CA ARG A 92 11.58 -0.77 7.83
C ARG A 92 11.50 -0.51 9.33
N ALA A 93 11.61 -1.56 10.14
CA ALA A 93 11.81 -1.42 11.58
C ALA A 93 13.29 -1.14 11.88
N ALA A 94 13.56 -0.52 13.03
CA ALA A 94 14.93 -0.32 13.47
C ALA A 94 15.65 -1.68 13.58
N GLY A 95 16.83 -1.78 12.98
CA GLY A 95 17.66 -2.97 13.11
C GLY A 95 18.00 -3.22 14.58
N ALA A 96 17.90 -4.48 14.98
CA ALA A 96 18.18 -4.91 16.34
C ALA A 96 19.22 -6.03 16.34
N VAL A 97 19.69 -6.40 17.52
CA VAL A 97 20.41 -7.65 17.75
C VAL A 97 19.50 -8.53 18.56
N ASP A 98 19.30 -9.76 18.12
CA ASP A 98 18.51 -10.73 18.86
C ASP A 98 19.23 -11.08 20.16
N SER A 99 18.58 -10.82 21.30
CA SER A 99 19.20 -10.94 22.62
C SER A 99 19.54 -12.38 23.03
N TRP A 100 19.02 -13.38 22.30
CA TRP A 100 19.23 -14.80 22.60
C TRP A 100 20.33 -15.41 21.75
N THR A 101 20.42 -15.00 20.48
CA THR A 101 21.34 -15.58 19.49
C THR A 101 22.52 -14.66 19.17
N GLY A 102 22.44 -13.38 19.53
CA GLY A 102 23.44 -12.37 19.18
C GLY A 102 23.49 -12.03 17.70
N LEU A 103 22.57 -12.57 16.89
CA LEU A 103 22.54 -12.37 15.45
C LEU A 103 21.89 -11.03 15.08
N PRO A 104 22.27 -10.45 13.92
CA PRO A 104 21.54 -9.34 13.34
C PRO A 104 20.07 -9.70 13.13
N LEU A 105 19.19 -8.85 13.64
CA LEU A 105 17.76 -8.91 13.43
C LEU A 105 17.36 -7.72 12.56
N LEU A 106 16.93 -8.02 11.34
CA LEU A 106 16.25 -7.06 10.49
C LEU A 106 14.75 -7.31 10.58
N ALA A 107 13.95 -6.25 10.58
CA ALA A 107 12.51 -6.40 10.57
C ALA A 107 11.88 -5.34 9.68
N PHE A 108 10.72 -5.70 9.11
CA PHE A 108 9.90 -4.76 8.36
C PHE A 108 8.43 -5.09 8.55
N ARG A 109 7.59 -4.11 8.22
CA ARG A 109 6.14 -4.23 8.22
C ARG A 109 5.62 -4.01 6.81
N ALA A 110 4.69 -4.85 6.41
CA ALA A 110 3.92 -4.70 5.19
C ALA A 110 2.48 -4.34 5.57
N VAL A 111 2.04 -3.15 5.16
CA VAL A 111 0.70 -2.64 5.43
C VAL A 111 -0.14 -2.87 4.20
N PHE A 112 -1.13 -3.74 4.30
CA PHE A 112 -2.05 -4.07 3.22
C PHE A 112 -3.36 -3.30 3.39
N GLY A 113 -3.82 -2.72 2.28
CA GLY A 113 -5.15 -2.11 2.17
C GLY A 113 -6.05 -2.93 1.26
N GLY A 114 -7.36 -2.80 1.44
CA GLY A 114 -8.34 -3.31 0.48
C GLY A 114 -8.77 -4.77 0.71
N PRO A 115 -9.02 -5.54 -0.37
CA PRO A 115 -9.55 -6.90 -0.29
C PRO A 115 -8.68 -7.89 0.51
N GLU A 116 -9.27 -9.00 0.97
CA GLU A 116 -8.60 -9.98 1.86
C GLU A 116 -7.40 -10.70 1.23
N ASP A 117 -7.30 -10.72 -0.09
CA ASP A 117 -6.32 -11.52 -0.87
C ASP A 117 -5.03 -10.75 -1.21
N GLY A 118 -4.91 -9.49 -0.78
CA GLY A 118 -3.73 -8.67 -1.06
C GLY A 118 -3.58 -8.29 -2.54
N GLN A 119 -4.60 -8.50 -3.38
CA GLN A 119 -4.59 -8.14 -4.80
C GLN A 119 -4.90 -6.65 -5.04
N GLY A 120 -5.31 -5.93 -4.01
CA GLY A 120 -5.68 -4.52 -4.12
C GLY A 120 -6.92 -4.28 -4.99
N VAL A 121 -7.30 -3.01 -5.12
CA VAL A 121 -8.45 -2.55 -5.88
C VAL A 121 -8.06 -2.39 -7.35
N PRO A 122 -8.73 -3.11 -8.28
CA PRO A 122 -8.51 -2.92 -9.71
C PRO A 122 -9.09 -1.59 -10.17
N LEU A 123 -8.38 -0.92 -11.09
CA LEU A 123 -8.80 0.37 -11.64
C LEU A 123 -8.20 0.60 -13.03
N LEU A 124 -8.87 1.42 -13.84
CA LEU A 124 -8.38 1.86 -15.16
C LEU A 124 -8.07 3.35 -15.10
N LEU A 125 -6.84 3.75 -15.37
CA LEU A 125 -6.44 5.16 -15.46
C LEU A 125 -6.04 5.49 -16.89
N GLY A 126 -6.84 6.33 -17.56
CA GLY A 126 -6.62 6.66 -18.97
C GLY A 126 -6.58 5.41 -19.87
N GLY A 127 -7.38 4.40 -19.54
CA GLY A 127 -7.39 3.10 -20.22
C GLY A 127 -6.27 2.13 -19.83
N LYS A 128 -5.35 2.52 -18.94
CA LYS A 128 -4.29 1.63 -18.42
C LYS A 128 -4.79 0.88 -17.18
N ALA A 129 -4.81 -0.44 -17.25
CA ALA A 129 -5.10 -1.29 -16.09
C ALA A 129 -4.02 -1.10 -15.02
N CYS A 130 -4.47 -0.80 -13.80
CA CYS A 130 -3.65 -0.55 -12.63
C CYS A 130 -4.30 -1.22 -11.41
N ARG A 131 -3.54 -1.31 -10.32
CA ARG A 131 -4.05 -1.73 -9.01
C ARG A 131 -3.56 -0.74 -7.96
N ALA A 132 -4.42 -0.43 -7.01
CA ALA A 132 -4.05 0.35 -5.82
C ALA A 132 -4.44 -0.43 -4.58
N ALA A 133 -3.63 -0.35 -3.53
CA ALA A 133 -3.95 -0.97 -2.25
C ALA A 133 -5.25 -0.41 -1.65
N ALA A 134 -5.49 0.89 -1.75
CA ALA A 134 -6.73 1.48 -1.27
C ALA A 134 -7.16 2.66 -2.14
N VAL A 135 -8.48 2.89 -2.15
CA VAL A 135 -9.10 4.01 -2.84
C VAL A 135 -10.00 4.76 -1.87
N LYS A 136 -9.85 6.08 -1.82
CA LYS A 136 -10.74 6.97 -1.07
C LYS A 136 -11.23 8.08 -1.99
N ALA A 137 -12.52 8.09 -2.28
CA ALA A 137 -13.17 9.14 -3.06
C ALA A 137 -14.01 10.03 -2.14
N GLN A 138 -13.95 11.34 -2.37
CA GLN A 138 -14.77 12.31 -1.67
C GLN A 138 -15.21 13.43 -2.61
N THR A 139 -16.41 13.94 -2.42
CA THR A 139 -16.88 15.14 -3.12
C THR A 139 -16.23 16.36 -2.49
N VAL A 140 -15.74 17.26 -3.34
CA VAL A 140 -15.15 18.55 -2.95
C VAL A 140 -15.92 19.65 -3.64
N HIS A 141 -16.29 20.67 -2.87
CA HIS A 141 -16.84 21.89 -3.43
C HIS A 141 -15.72 22.70 -4.06
N THR A 142 -15.91 23.05 -5.34
CA THR A 142 -15.04 23.99 -6.06
C THR A 142 -15.76 25.31 -6.17
N GLY A 143 -15.04 26.42 -6.02
CA GLY A 143 -15.57 27.76 -6.11
C GLY A 143 -14.52 28.80 -5.74
N GLU A 144 -14.76 30.05 -6.11
CA GLU A 144 -13.95 31.18 -5.66
C GLU A 144 -14.49 31.65 -4.30
N PRO A 145 -13.66 31.67 -3.23
CA PRO A 145 -14.10 32.16 -1.93
C PRO A 145 -14.35 33.66 -2.02
N LEU A 146 -15.56 34.09 -1.67
CA LEU A 146 -15.90 35.49 -1.52
C LEU A 146 -15.58 35.90 -0.09
N VAL A 147 -14.49 36.65 0.06
CA VAL A 147 -13.99 37.16 1.34
C VAL A 147 -14.24 38.66 1.40
N ALA A 148 -14.72 39.16 2.53
CA ALA A 148 -14.88 40.58 2.73
C ALA A 148 -13.51 41.26 2.86
N VAL A 149 -13.42 42.54 2.48
CA VAL A 149 -12.15 43.28 2.57
C VAL A 149 -11.73 43.39 4.04
N GLY A 150 -10.59 42.79 4.40
CA GLY A 150 -10.04 42.79 5.76
C GLY A 150 -10.38 41.56 6.60
N GLU A 151 -11.13 40.60 6.05
CA GLU A 151 -11.45 39.33 6.71
C GLU A 151 -10.59 38.19 6.12
N GLU A 152 -10.37 37.12 6.89
CA GLU A 152 -9.72 35.88 6.41
C GLU A 152 -10.74 34.77 6.12
N THR A 153 -11.93 34.85 6.70
CA THR A 153 -12.97 33.81 6.57
C THR A 153 -13.93 34.15 5.42
N PRO A 154 -14.15 33.25 4.44
CA PRO A 154 -15.11 33.48 3.36
C PRO A 154 -16.56 33.53 3.89
N PHE A 155 -17.38 34.44 3.35
CA PHE A 155 -18.81 34.52 3.66
C PHE A 155 -19.69 33.82 2.61
N ALA A 156 -19.15 33.59 1.41
CA ALA A 156 -19.83 32.89 0.34
C ALA A 156 -18.81 32.29 -0.65
N TRP A 157 -19.29 31.50 -1.61
CA TRP A 157 -18.48 30.94 -2.69
C TRP A 157 -19.15 31.23 -4.03
N ARG A 158 -18.38 31.68 -5.02
CA ARG A 158 -18.86 31.96 -6.39
C ARG A 158 -18.49 30.81 -7.32
N ASN A 159 -19.33 30.56 -8.34
CA ASN A 159 -19.15 29.49 -9.34
C ASN A 159 -19.00 28.11 -8.69
N THR A 160 -19.89 27.81 -7.74
CA THR A 160 -19.87 26.55 -7.00
C THR A 160 -20.12 25.38 -7.95
N GLY A 161 -19.13 24.51 -8.12
CA GLY A 161 -19.25 23.22 -8.79
C GLY A 161 -18.98 22.08 -7.82
N ALA A 162 -19.59 20.92 -8.05
CA ALA A 162 -19.14 19.69 -7.42
C ALA A 162 -17.96 19.14 -8.22
N ALA A 163 -16.85 18.87 -7.54
CA ALA A 163 -15.77 18.05 -8.07
C ALA A 163 -15.57 16.85 -7.16
N TYR A 164 -14.76 15.91 -7.59
CA TYR A 164 -14.39 14.74 -6.82
C TYR A 164 -12.89 14.77 -6.59
N GLN A 165 -12.44 14.44 -5.39
CA GLN A 165 -11.05 14.13 -5.10
C GLN A 165 -10.96 12.65 -4.82
N VAL A 166 -10.06 11.98 -5.54
CA VAL A 166 -9.80 10.56 -5.36
C VAL A 166 -8.35 10.39 -4.95
N GLU A 167 -8.16 9.68 -3.83
CA GLU A 167 -6.86 9.29 -3.30
C GLU A 167 -6.67 7.80 -3.53
N LEU A 168 -5.58 7.47 -4.23
CA LEU A 168 -5.11 6.11 -4.46
C LEU A 168 -3.86 5.90 -3.59
N GLN A 169 -3.81 4.81 -2.85
CA GLN A 169 -2.66 4.45 -2.03
C GLN A 169 -2.02 3.17 -2.53
N GLY A 170 -0.70 3.07 -2.41
CA GLY A 170 -0.01 1.81 -2.63
C GLY A 170 -0.07 1.34 -4.06
N MET A 171 0.29 2.22 -5.00
CA MET A 171 0.28 1.87 -6.42
C MET A 171 1.57 2.28 -7.09
N SER A 172 1.91 1.58 -8.17
CA SER A 172 2.96 2.02 -9.09
C SER A 172 2.47 3.25 -9.83
N THR A 173 3.23 4.34 -9.70
CA THR A 173 2.92 5.60 -10.38
C THR A 173 3.74 5.78 -11.65
N GLN A 174 4.53 4.78 -12.05
CA GLN A 174 5.41 4.86 -13.19
C GLN A 174 4.62 5.03 -14.49
N GLY A 175 4.89 6.12 -15.21
CA GLY A 175 4.24 6.46 -16.47
C GLY A 175 2.90 7.20 -16.30
N LEU A 176 2.38 7.34 -15.08
CA LEU A 176 1.14 8.07 -14.82
C LEU A 176 1.35 9.59 -14.93
N GLU A 177 2.59 10.08 -14.75
CA GLU A 177 2.94 11.49 -14.89
C GLU A 177 2.69 12.03 -16.30
N ARG A 178 2.57 11.15 -17.29
CA ARG A 178 2.30 11.50 -18.70
C ARG A 178 0.82 11.75 -18.97
N LEU A 179 -0.06 11.39 -18.04
CA LEU A 179 -1.51 11.59 -18.16
C LEU A 179 -1.85 13.03 -17.73
N ALA A 180 -1.95 13.94 -18.70
CA ALA A 180 -2.29 15.35 -18.44
C ALA A 180 -3.78 15.56 -18.12
N SER A 181 -4.67 14.82 -18.79
CA SER A 181 -6.08 14.69 -18.45
C SER A 181 -6.57 13.30 -18.84
N PHE A 182 -7.30 12.63 -17.96
CA PHE A 182 -7.67 11.22 -18.14
C PHE A 182 -9.06 10.92 -17.57
N SER A 183 -9.59 9.74 -17.89
CA SER A 183 -10.70 9.12 -17.18
C SER A 183 -10.16 8.10 -16.18
N ALA A 184 -10.86 7.91 -15.07
CA ALA A 184 -10.56 6.86 -14.11
C ALA A 184 -11.80 5.98 -13.89
N GLU A 185 -11.64 4.67 -14.01
CA GLU A 185 -12.71 3.70 -13.72
C GLU A 185 -12.32 2.93 -12.45
N ILE A 186 -13.18 2.99 -11.44
CA ILE A 186 -12.95 2.43 -10.12
C ILE A 186 -14.26 1.75 -9.69
N GLY A 187 -14.27 0.42 -9.69
CA GLY A 187 -15.50 -0.34 -9.46
C GLY A 187 -16.54 -0.02 -10.54
N ASP A 188 -17.73 0.38 -10.09
CA ASP A 188 -18.86 0.83 -10.92
C ASP A 188 -18.81 2.32 -11.26
N ARG A 189 -17.77 3.07 -10.84
CA ARG A 189 -17.71 4.53 -11.03
C ARG A 189 -16.71 4.94 -12.10
N VAL A 190 -17.13 5.87 -12.95
CA VAL A 190 -16.33 6.48 -14.00
C VAL A 190 -16.15 7.97 -13.71
N TYR A 191 -14.93 8.34 -13.39
CA TYR A 191 -14.51 9.72 -13.17
C TYR A 191 -13.96 10.31 -14.47
N THR A 192 -14.42 11.50 -14.84
CA THR A 192 -13.98 12.17 -16.08
C THR A 192 -13.45 13.58 -15.81
N GLY A 193 -12.63 14.06 -16.76
CA GLY A 193 -11.89 15.31 -16.59
C GLY A 193 -10.85 15.24 -15.48
N CYS A 194 -10.26 14.06 -15.25
CA CYS A 194 -9.33 13.84 -14.15
C CYS A 194 -8.03 14.62 -14.37
N ARG A 195 -7.47 15.17 -13.29
CA ARG A 195 -6.15 15.83 -13.27
C ARG A 195 -5.41 15.49 -11.99
N TRP A 196 -4.12 15.19 -12.12
CA TRP A 196 -3.26 14.93 -10.97
C TRP A 196 -3.12 16.17 -10.09
N ARG A 197 -3.30 15.98 -8.78
CA ARG A 197 -2.98 16.94 -7.73
C ARG A 197 -1.68 16.58 -7.04
N GLN A 198 -1.43 15.29 -6.85
CA GLN A 198 -0.23 14.74 -6.23
C GLN A 198 0.09 13.37 -6.84
N LEU A 199 1.37 13.08 -7.04
CA LEU A 199 1.84 11.80 -7.56
C LEU A 199 3.21 11.49 -6.94
N GLU A 200 3.25 10.57 -5.96
CA GLU A 200 4.49 10.13 -5.33
C GLU A 200 5.16 9.07 -6.20
N GLN A 201 6.41 9.31 -6.59
CA GLN A 201 7.15 8.42 -7.48
C GLN A 201 8.22 7.60 -6.74
N PRO A 202 8.52 6.37 -7.22
CA PRO A 202 7.82 5.62 -8.28
C PRO A 202 6.62 4.80 -7.78
N TRP A 203 6.44 4.73 -6.47
CA TRP A 203 5.40 3.97 -5.78
C TRP A 203 4.92 4.76 -4.57
N GLY A 204 3.61 4.78 -4.32
CA GLY A 204 3.07 5.43 -3.13
C GLY A 204 1.67 5.99 -3.33
N LYS A 205 1.47 7.23 -2.88
CA LYS A 205 0.19 7.93 -2.97
C LYS A 205 0.04 8.68 -4.29
N ALA A 206 -1.12 8.52 -4.92
CA ALA A 206 -1.56 9.35 -6.04
C ALA A 206 -2.91 10.01 -5.71
N VAL A 207 -3.04 11.29 -6.01
CA VAL A 207 -4.28 12.06 -5.78
C VAL A 207 -4.65 12.77 -7.06
N PHE A 208 -5.88 12.59 -7.52
CA PHE A 208 -6.42 13.35 -8.63
C PHE A 208 -7.75 14.01 -8.27
N THR A 209 -8.08 15.08 -9.00
CA THR A 209 -9.41 15.67 -8.99
C THR A 209 -10.14 15.30 -10.27
N ALA A 210 -11.45 15.08 -10.21
CA ALA A 210 -12.31 14.83 -11.36
C ALA A 210 -13.47 15.85 -11.38
N GLN A 211 -13.87 16.24 -12.58
CA GLN A 211 -14.95 17.22 -12.78
C GLN A 211 -16.34 16.57 -12.74
N ASN A 212 -16.43 15.30 -13.12
CA ASN A 212 -17.67 14.55 -13.12
C ASN A 212 -17.41 13.11 -12.65
N CYS A 213 -18.47 12.46 -12.14
CA CYS A 213 -18.49 11.07 -11.74
C CYS A 213 -19.84 10.48 -12.17
N GLU A 214 -19.81 9.40 -12.94
CA GLU A 214 -20.97 8.65 -13.37
C GLU A 214 -20.90 7.24 -12.81
N GLU A 215 -22.02 6.68 -12.37
CA GLU A 215 -22.12 5.25 -12.06
C GLU A 215 -22.46 4.51 -13.35
N GLN A 216 -21.65 3.51 -13.71
CA GLN A 216 -21.96 2.55 -14.77
C GLN A 216 -23.15 1.74 -14.29
N GLY A 217 -24.32 2.02 -14.88
CA GLY A 217 -25.56 1.32 -14.57
C GLY A 217 -25.51 -0.16 -14.94
N GLU A 218 -26.25 -0.95 -14.17
CA GLU A 218 -26.63 -2.35 -14.41
C GLU A 218 -27.09 -2.63 -15.85
#